data_AF-A0A847BLL8-F1
#
_entry.id   AF-A0A847BLL8-F1
#
_cell.length_a   1.000
_cell.length_b   1.000
_cell.length_c   1.000
_cell.angle_alpha   90.00
_cell.angle_beta   90.00
_cell.angle_gamma   90.00
#
_symmetry.space_group_name_H-M   'P 1'
#
loop_
_entity.id
_entity.type
_entity.pdbx_description
1 polymer ?
#
loop_
_entity_poly.entity_id
_entity_poly.type
_entity_poly.pdbx_seq_one_letter_code
_entity_poly.pdbx_strand_id
1 'polypeptide(L)'
;MAIKDACCINCGSLIKVDNKNDKSHCMFCNCVFDTSEGIRALENPEDFEFPNEEQPEYDGPLVQQSRPRAVAPAPVKTPGARVQEKPFEPKVKELPSLRIPSRMKMILIVGVFVALGLMAAILLPAISARNERHELISAQFVEELADENISQESINVQNLSSDFVMLVVSEEPSKDEAVAIFNQYCAVRADVMELDQNSFKETHTPVTMRIASTQGGFEIAEPENEEAISGRALKVLP
;
A
#
# COMPACT_ATOMS: atom_id res chain seq x y z
N MET A 1 -23.98 25.57 29.06
CA MET A 1 -24.52 24.84 27.90
C MET A 1 -23.33 24.16 27.27
N ALA A 2 -23.30 22.84 27.30
CA ALA A 2 -22.21 22.07 26.73
C ALA A 2 -22.84 21.13 25.71
N ILE A 3 -22.51 21.33 24.45
CA ILE A 3 -22.83 20.37 23.40
C ILE A 3 -21.93 19.16 23.67
N LYS A 4 -22.54 18.00 23.86
CA LYS A 4 -21.84 16.73 24.07
C LYS A 4 -22.08 15.82 22.87
N ASP A 5 -21.14 14.93 22.64
CA ASP A 5 -21.35 13.81 21.72
C ASP A 5 -22.16 12.73 22.45
N ALA A 6 -23.08 12.09 21.73
CA ALA A 6 -23.94 11.02 22.21
C ALA A 6 -24.17 10.01 21.08
N CYS A 7 -24.58 8.79 21.43
CA CYS A 7 -24.93 7.73 20.51
C CYS A 7 -26.44 7.57 20.45
N CYS A 8 -27.02 7.38 19.25
CA CYS A 8 -28.44 7.09 19.12
C CYS A 8 -28.74 5.65 19.57
N ILE A 9 -29.69 5.50 20.48
CA ILE A 9 -30.10 4.21 21.03
C ILE A 9 -30.77 3.26 20.02
N ASN A 10 -31.27 3.78 18.89
CA ASN A 10 -31.91 2.95 17.87
C ASN A 10 -30.92 2.47 16.79
N CYS A 11 -30.15 3.40 16.21
CA CYS A 11 -29.32 3.12 15.02
C CYS A 11 -27.81 3.22 15.27
N GLY A 12 -27.37 3.47 16.51
CA GLY A 12 -25.95 3.57 16.87
C GLY A 12 -25.21 4.77 16.26
N SER A 13 -25.93 5.72 15.65
CA SER A 13 -25.30 6.87 15.00
C SER A 13 -24.82 7.89 16.02
N LEU A 14 -23.62 8.43 15.81
CA LEU A 14 -23.07 9.52 16.61
C LEU A 14 -23.82 10.82 16.32
N ILE A 15 -24.35 11.46 17.36
CA ILE A 15 -25.09 12.72 17.28
C ILE A 15 -24.57 13.73 18.30
N LYS A 16 -24.79 15.02 18.02
CA LYS A 16 -24.51 16.11 18.97
C LYS A 16 -25.78 16.51 19.70
N VAL A 17 -25.72 16.50 21.02
CA VAL A 17 -26.83 16.78 21.92
C VAL A 17 -26.51 17.91 22.88
N ASP A 18 -27.50 18.72 23.25
CA ASP A 18 -27.36 19.69 24.33
C ASP A 18 -27.74 19.02 25.66
N ASN A 19 -26.80 18.95 26.59
CA ASN A 19 -26.98 18.33 27.91
C ASN A 19 -28.01 19.05 28.81
N LYS A 20 -28.64 20.14 28.35
CA LYS A 20 -29.77 20.78 29.03
C LYS A 20 -31.14 20.26 28.60
N ASN A 21 -31.23 19.58 27.47
CA ASN A 21 -32.49 19.06 26.97
C ASN A 21 -32.68 17.64 27.47
N ASP A 22 -33.84 17.35 28.05
CA ASP A 22 -34.15 16.00 28.55
C ASP A 22 -34.22 14.99 27.41
N LYS A 23 -34.68 15.43 26.23
CA LYS A 23 -34.84 14.60 25.03
C LYS A 23 -34.00 15.10 23.87
N SER A 24 -33.45 14.16 23.11
CA SER A 24 -32.68 14.38 21.90
C SER A 24 -33.30 13.61 20.73
N HIS A 25 -33.08 14.13 19.52
CA HIS A 25 -33.60 13.56 18.27
C HIS A 25 -32.44 13.17 17.37
N CYS A 26 -32.50 11.97 16.81
CA CYS A 26 -31.56 11.50 15.80
C CYS A 26 -32.04 11.90 14.41
N MET A 27 -31.26 12.71 13.70
CA MET A 27 -31.56 13.10 12.32
C MET A 27 -31.51 11.93 11.32
N PHE A 28 -30.84 10.82 11.66
CA PHE A 28 -30.62 9.71 10.73
C PHE A 28 -31.76 8.69 10.72
N CYS A 29 -32.31 8.36 11.90
CA CYS A 29 -33.37 7.37 12.04
C CYS A 29 -34.65 7.93 12.65
N ASN A 30 -34.73 9.24 12.88
CA ASN A 30 -35.85 9.95 13.52
C ASN A 30 -36.22 9.51 14.94
N CYS A 31 -35.40 8.68 15.58
CA CYS A 31 -35.61 8.26 16.96
C CYS A 31 -35.52 9.45 17.92
N VAL A 32 -36.53 9.58 18.81
CA VAL A 32 -36.52 10.51 19.94
C VAL A 32 -36.26 9.72 21.21
N PHE A 33 -35.21 10.10 21.93
CA PHE A 33 -34.75 9.37 23.11
C PHE A 33 -34.24 10.32 24.18
N ASP A 34 -34.02 9.81 25.39
CA ASP A 34 -33.53 10.62 26.49
C ASP A 34 -32.04 10.92 26.34
N THR A 35 -31.66 12.19 26.46
CA THR A 35 -30.28 12.66 26.20
C THR A 35 -29.25 11.93 27.07
N SER A 36 -29.63 11.58 28.30
CA SER A 36 -28.76 10.83 29.22
C SER A 36 -28.48 9.40 28.76
N GLU A 37 -29.46 8.74 28.13
CA GLU A 37 -29.30 7.39 27.60
C GLU A 37 -28.38 7.37 26.40
N GLY A 38 -28.47 8.36 25.51
CA GLY A 38 -27.55 8.45 24.37
C GLY A 38 -26.11 8.75 24.78
N ILE A 39 -25.89 9.54 25.83
CA ILE A 39 -24.54 9.76 26.38
C ILE A 39 -24.03 8.44 26.98
N ARG A 40 -24.86 7.71 27.72
CA ARG A 40 -24.48 6.41 28.29
C ARG A 40 -24.18 5.36 27.22
N ALA A 41 -24.95 5.33 26.14
CA ALA A 41 -24.73 4.43 25.00
C ALA A 41 -23.41 4.75 24.26
N LEU A 42 -22.90 5.98 24.36
CA LEU A 42 -21.57 6.34 23.86
C LEU A 42 -20.46 5.88 24.81
N GLU A 43 -20.67 6.01 26.12
CA GLU A 43 -19.68 5.61 27.14
C GLU A 43 -19.56 4.09 27.28
N ASN A 44 -20.66 3.35 27.10
CA ASN A 44 -20.73 1.88 27.22
C ASN A 44 -21.56 1.28 26.06
N PRO A 45 -21.00 1.24 24.84
CA PRO A 45 -21.71 0.73 23.68
C PRO A 45 -21.96 -0.79 23.72
N GLU A 46 -21.17 -1.54 24.50
CA GLU A 46 -21.31 -3.00 24.64
C GLU A 46 -22.54 -3.41 25.46
N ASP A 47 -23.06 -2.52 26.30
CA ASP A 47 -24.24 -2.73 27.13
C ASP A 47 -25.56 -2.35 26.44
N PHE A 48 -25.49 -1.92 25.17
CA PHE A 48 -26.63 -1.36 24.46
C PHE A 48 -26.94 -2.12 23.17
N GLU A 49 -28.17 -2.60 23.04
CA GLU A 49 -28.67 -3.20 21.81
C GLU A 49 -29.27 -2.11 20.91
N PHE A 50 -28.88 -2.09 19.64
CA PHE A 50 -29.35 -1.13 18.64
C PHE A 50 -30.35 -1.82 17.70
N PRO A 51 -31.67 -1.75 17.97
CA PRO A 51 -32.68 -2.52 17.25
C PRO A 51 -32.87 -2.09 15.79
N ASN A 52 -32.49 -0.85 15.45
CA ASN A 52 -32.57 -0.28 14.11
C ASN A 52 -33.96 -0.38 13.46
N GLU A 53 -35.01 -0.17 14.27
CA GLU A 53 -36.39 -0.22 13.82
C GLU A 53 -36.80 1.09 13.13
N GLU A 54 -37.67 1.00 12.12
CA GLU A 54 -38.26 2.16 11.44
C GLU A 54 -39.04 3.01 12.45
N GLN A 55 -38.61 4.27 12.63
CA GLN A 55 -39.28 5.21 13.52
C GLN A 55 -40.28 6.06 12.74
N PRO A 56 -41.40 6.47 13.35
CA PRO A 56 -42.34 7.40 12.74
C PRO A 56 -41.66 8.74 12.42
N GLU A 57 -42.16 9.42 11.40
CA GLU A 57 -41.67 10.75 11.02
C GLU A 57 -41.92 11.75 12.17
N TYR A 58 -40.84 12.40 12.65
CA TYR A 58 -40.91 13.31 13.78
C TYR A 58 -41.32 14.71 13.32
N ASP A 59 -42.53 15.13 13.68
CA ASP A 59 -43.11 16.43 13.31
C ASP A 59 -43.03 17.48 14.45
N GLY A 60 -42.23 17.20 15.47
CA GLY A 60 -42.04 18.08 16.62
C GLY A 60 -40.99 19.17 16.39
N PRO A 61 -40.90 20.18 17.28
CA PRO A 61 -39.87 21.21 17.18
C PRO A 61 -38.48 20.55 17.22
N LEU A 62 -37.64 20.86 16.23
CA LEU A 62 -36.25 20.41 16.19
C LEU A 62 -35.53 20.96 17.44
N VAL A 63 -35.26 20.06 18.40
CA VAL A 63 -34.59 20.40 19.66
C VAL A 63 -33.12 20.82 19.44
N GLN A 64 -32.60 20.59 18.24
CA GLN A 64 -31.36 21.22 17.79
C GLN A 64 -31.64 22.68 17.43
N GLN A 65 -31.51 23.56 18.43
CA GLN A 65 -31.33 24.98 18.20
C GLN A 65 -30.00 25.20 17.46
N SER A 66 -30.04 25.04 16.14
CA SER A 66 -29.10 25.76 15.28
C SER A 66 -29.23 27.23 15.66
N ARG A 67 -28.12 27.83 16.13
CA ARG A 67 -28.11 29.26 16.48
C ARG A 67 -28.77 30.01 15.33
N PRO A 68 -29.77 30.88 15.59
CA PRO A 68 -30.30 31.72 14.53
C PRO A 68 -29.15 32.57 14.02
N ARG A 69 -28.62 32.23 12.84
CA ARG A 69 -27.84 33.17 12.05
C ARG A 69 -28.78 34.36 11.88
N ALA A 70 -28.35 35.56 12.27
CA ALA A 70 -29.15 36.77 12.10
C ALA A 70 -29.45 36.94 10.60
N VAL A 71 -30.60 36.44 10.16
CA VAL A 71 -31.14 36.70 8.83
C VAL A 71 -31.78 38.07 8.94
N ALA A 72 -31.33 39.01 8.12
CA ALA A 72 -31.96 40.32 7.99
C ALA A 72 -33.48 40.15 7.79
N PRO A 73 -34.32 41.03 8.36
CA PRO A 73 -35.77 40.89 8.25
C PRO A 73 -36.17 40.81 6.77
N ALA A 74 -36.84 39.73 6.40
CA ALA A 74 -37.40 39.59 5.06
C ALA A 74 -38.45 40.69 4.83
N PRO A 75 -38.48 41.34 3.65
CA PRO A 75 -39.52 42.31 3.35
C PRO A 75 -40.90 41.63 3.37
N VAL A 76 -41.87 42.33 3.94
CA VAL A 76 -43.28 41.91 4.02
C VAL A 76 -43.78 41.52 2.63
N LYS A 77 -44.17 40.26 2.46
CA LYS A 77 -44.82 39.79 1.22
C LYS A 77 -46.20 40.43 1.12
N THR A 78 -46.38 41.33 0.17
CA THR A 78 -47.71 41.74 -0.31
C THR A 78 -48.44 40.50 -0.81
N PRO A 79 -49.75 40.30 -0.53
CA PRO A 79 -50.49 39.16 -1.04
C PRO A 79 -50.68 39.34 -2.56
N GLY A 80 -49.74 38.81 -3.33
CA GLY A 80 -49.89 38.61 -4.77
C GLY A 80 -50.83 37.43 -5.02
N ALA A 81 -51.76 37.58 -5.96
CA ALA A 81 -52.62 36.51 -6.40
C ALA A 81 -51.81 35.25 -6.73
N ARG A 82 -52.21 34.09 -6.18
CA ARG A 82 -51.62 32.78 -6.48
C ARG A 82 -51.73 32.52 -7.98
N VAL A 83 -50.65 32.75 -8.71
CA VAL A 83 -50.49 32.19 -10.06
C VAL A 83 -50.27 30.70 -9.88
N GLN A 84 -51.13 29.87 -10.47
CA GLN A 84 -50.92 28.43 -10.49
C GLN A 84 -49.58 28.14 -11.17
N GLU A 85 -48.63 27.62 -10.42
CA GLU A 85 -47.36 27.15 -10.96
C GLU A 85 -47.64 25.96 -11.86
N LYS A 86 -47.32 26.09 -13.16
CA LYS A 86 -47.31 24.96 -14.07
C LYS A 86 -46.27 23.95 -13.57
N PRO A 87 -46.52 22.63 -13.67
CA PRO A 87 -45.56 21.61 -13.27
C PRO A 87 -44.18 21.91 -13.88
N PHE A 88 -43.17 21.99 -13.02
CA PHE A 88 -41.79 22.18 -13.45
C PHE A 88 -41.34 20.90 -14.16
N GLU A 89 -41.34 20.91 -15.49
CA GLU A 89 -40.58 19.95 -16.27
C GLU A 89 -39.11 20.35 -16.16
N PRO A 90 -38.25 19.59 -15.46
CA PRO A 90 -36.83 19.86 -15.47
C PRO A 90 -36.35 19.70 -16.92
N LYS A 91 -36.02 20.81 -17.58
CA LYS A 91 -35.27 20.77 -18.83
C LYS A 91 -33.91 20.20 -18.49
N VAL A 92 -33.77 18.88 -18.63
CA VAL A 92 -32.50 18.18 -18.55
C VAL A 92 -31.65 18.81 -19.65
N LYS A 93 -30.80 19.77 -19.25
CA LYS A 93 -29.81 20.36 -20.14
C LYS A 93 -28.90 19.22 -20.50
N GLU A 94 -29.03 18.71 -21.73
CA GLU A 94 -28.14 17.68 -22.25
C GLU A 94 -26.71 18.14 -21.97
N LEU A 95 -25.99 17.36 -21.17
CA LEU A 95 -24.60 17.66 -20.82
C LEU A 95 -23.84 17.85 -22.14
N PRO A 96 -23.11 18.96 -22.32
CA PRO A 96 -22.42 19.22 -23.58
C PRO A 96 -21.47 18.04 -23.84
N SER A 97 -21.62 17.40 -25.00
CA SER A 97 -20.73 16.30 -25.36
C SER A 97 -19.29 16.80 -25.39
N LEU A 98 -18.50 16.41 -24.40
CA LEU A 98 -17.07 16.70 -24.32
C LEU A 98 -16.34 15.84 -25.36
N ARG A 99 -16.45 16.23 -26.64
CA ARG A 99 -15.66 15.64 -27.72
C ARG A 99 -14.25 16.21 -27.63
N ILE A 100 -13.32 15.40 -27.13
CA ILE A 100 -11.89 15.72 -27.20
C ILE A 100 -11.52 15.89 -28.67
N PRO A 101 -10.96 17.04 -29.09
CA PRO A 101 -10.58 17.29 -30.47
C PRO A 101 -9.54 16.25 -30.91
N SER A 102 -9.69 15.73 -32.14
CA SER A 102 -8.85 14.64 -32.68
C SER A 102 -7.35 14.94 -32.62
N ARG A 103 -6.95 16.20 -32.81
CA ARG A 103 -5.56 16.64 -32.66
C ARG A 103 -5.01 16.44 -31.25
N MET A 104 -5.83 16.70 -30.21
CA MET A 104 -5.40 16.51 -28.82
C MET A 104 -5.30 15.03 -28.46
N LYS A 105 -6.17 14.17 -29.01
CA LYS A 105 -6.03 12.70 -28.88
C LYS A 105 -4.72 12.21 -29.49
N MET A 106 -4.37 12.70 -30.69
CA MET A 106 -3.12 12.32 -31.35
C MET A 106 -1.88 12.74 -30.54
N ILE A 107 -1.86 13.97 -30.01
CA ILE A 107 -0.75 14.44 -29.16
C ILE A 107 -0.61 13.57 -27.91
N LEU A 108 -1.73 13.20 -27.28
CA LEU A 108 -1.73 12.37 -26.07
C LEU A 108 -1.21 10.96 -26.38
N ILE A 109 -1.65 10.34 -27.48
CA ILE A 109 -1.17 9.03 -27.94
C ILE A 109 0.33 9.10 -28.24
N VAL A 110 0.79 10.09 -29.00
CA VAL A 110 2.21 10.27 -29.31
C VAL A 110 3.01 10.49 -28.03
N GLY A 111 2.51 11.29 -27.10
CA GLY A 111 3.14 11.51 -25.80
C GLY A 111 3.34 10.21 -25.00
N VAL A 112 2.33 9.34 -24.99
CA VAL A 112 2.43 8.01 -24.34
C VAL A 112 3.50 7.15 -25.01
N PHE A 113 3.53 7.09 -26.34
CA PHE A 113 4.54 6.30 -27.06
C PHE A 113 5.95 6.87 -26.88
N VAL A 114 6.12 8.19 -26.83
CA VAL A 114 7.42 8.81 -26.55
C VAL A 114 7.88 8.47 -25.13
N ALA A 115 6.98 8.55 -24.14
CA ALA A 115 7.30 8.18 -22.77
C ALA A 115 7.68 6.68 -22.65
N LEU A 116 6.93 5.79 -23.31
CA LEU A 116 7.25 4.36 -23.38
C LEU A 116 8.59 4.10 -24.08
N GLY A 117 8.87 4.82 -25.18
CA GLY A 117 10.13 4.71 -25.90
C GLY A 117 11.33 5.14 -25.05
N LEU A 118 11.21 6.23 -24.30
CA LEU A 118 12.25 6.68 -23.37
C LEU A 118 12.48 5.68 -22.23
N MET A 119 11.41 5.14 -21.65
CA MET A 119 11.51 4.08 -20.63
C MET A 119 12.20 2.83 -21.18
N ALA A 120 11.80 2.38 -22.36
CA ALA A 120 12.41 1.21 -23.01
C ALA A 120 13.89 1.43 -23.34
N ALA A 121 14.26 2.63 -23.79
CA ALA A 121 15.65 2.97 -24.11
C ALA A 121 16.60 2.90 -22.89
N ILE A 122 16.07 3.09 -21.68
CA ILE A 122 16.84 2.96 -20.42
C ILE A 122 16.78 1.53 -19.88
N LEU A 123 15.58 0.93 -19.85
CA LEU A 123 15.36 -0.37 -19.22
C LEU A 123 15.94 -1.54 -20.03
N LEU A 124 15.82 -1.53 -21.36
CA LEU A 124 16.27 -2.65 -22.20
C LEU A 124 17.78 -2.88 -22.13
N PRO A 125 18.64 -1.84 -22.27
CA PRO A 125 20.08 -2.03 -22.10
C PRO A 125 20.44 -2.50 -20.70
N ALA A 126 19.79 -1.96 -19.66
CA ALA A 126 20.04 -2.36 -18.28
C ALA A 126 19.70 -3.84 -18.03
N ILE A 127 18.57 -4.33 -18.55
CA ILE A 127 18.17 -5.74 -18.46
C ILE A 127 19.09 -6.63 -19.30
N SER A 128 19.48 -6.20 -20.50
CA SER A 128 20.39 -6.96 -21.36
C SER A 128 21.76 -7.14 -20.70
N ALA A 129 22.35 -6.05 -20.20
CA ALA A 129 23.63 -6.09 -19.49
C ALA A 129 23.54 -6.91 -18.20
N ARG A 130 22.41 -6.85 -17.49
CA ARG A 130 22.16 -7.71 -16.34
C ARG A 130 22.18 -9.19 -16.74
N ASN A 131 21.44 -9.58 -17.77
CA ASN A 131 21.35 -10.98 -18.19
C ASN A 131 22.72 -11.52 -18.62
N GLU A 132 23.49 -10.74 -19.37
CA GLU A 132 24.85 -11.09 -19.77
C GLU A 132 25.77 -11.29 -18.54
N ARG A 133 25.71 -10.38 -17.56
CA ARG A 133 26.45 -10.56 -16.30
C ARG A 133 26.01 -11.80 -15.52
N HIS A 134 24.71 -12.08 -15.46
CA HIS A 134 24.17 -13.25 -14.77
C HIS A 134 24.69 -14.54 -15.41
N GLU A 135 24.69 -14.60 -16.73
CA GLU A 135 25.24 -15.71 -17.50
C GLU A 135 26.74 -15.88 -17.26
N LEU A 136 27.54 -14.81 -17.41
CA LEU A 136 28.99 -14.85 -17.19
C LEU A 136 29.37 -15.25 -15.76
N ILE A 137 28.74 -14.65 -14.75
CA ILE A 137 28.96 -15.00 -13.34
C ILE A 137 28.61 -16.47 -13.11
N SER A 138 27.46 -16.94 -13.61
CA SER A 138 27.06 -18.33 -13.43
C SER A 138 28.02 -19.32 -14.12
N ALA A 139 28.51 -18.99 -15.31
CA ALA A 139 29.41 -19.84 -16.06
C ALA A 139 30.79 -19.95 -15.39
N GLN A 140 31.38 -18.82 -15.02
CA GLN A 140 32.67 -18.78 -14.33
C GLN A 140 32.58 -19.42 -12.94
N PHE A 141 31.48 -19.18 -12.21
CA PHE A 141 31.30 -19.75 -10.88
C PHE A 141 31.18 -21.28 -10.89
N VAL A 142 30.48 -21.87 -11.87
CA VAL A 142 30.44 -23.33 -12.05
C VAL A 142 31.82 -23.88 -12.40
N GLU A 143 32.57 -23.19 -13.26
CA GLU A 143 33.93 -23.59 -13.64
C GLU A 143 34.89 -23.57 -12.44
N GLU A 144 34.81 -22.54 -11.60
CA GLU A 144 35.65 -22.42 -10.39
C GLU A 144 35.29 -23.40 -9.28
N LEU A 145 33.99 -23.70 -9.11
CA LEU A 145 33.55 -24.71 -8.14
C LEU A 145 34.06 -26.10 -8.50
N ALA A 146 34.24 -26.39 -9.79
CA ALA A 146 34.75 -27.65 -10.32
C ALA A 146 34.03 -28.91 -9.78
N ASP A 147 32.76 -28.76 -9.36
CA ASP A 147 31.91 -29.84 -8.86
C ASP A 147 30.98 -30.34 -9.98
N GLU A 148 31.12 -31.61 -10.35
CA GLU A 148 30.30 -32.24 -11.40
C GLU A 148 28.79 -32.27 -11.08
N ASN A 149 28.41 -32.07 -9.81
CA ASN A 149 27.02 -32.06 -9.39
C ASN A 149 26.37 -30.68 -9.43
N ILE A 150 27.13 -29.61 -9.69
CA ILE A 150 26.61 -28.24 -9.75
C ILE A 150 26.55 -27.80 -11.20
N SER A 151 25.33 -27.71 -11.73
CA SER A 151 25.08 -27.16 -13.07
C SER A 151 24.68 -25.70 -13.00
N GLN A 152 24.75 -24.98 -14.13
CA GLN A 152 24.23 -23.60 -14.22
C GLN A 152 22.74 -23.50 -13.82
N GLU A 153 21.95 -24.55 -14.04
CA GLU A 153 20.53 -24.59 -13.66
C GLU A 153 20.33 -24.66 -12.14
N SER A 154 21.37 -25.05 -11.41
CA SER A 154 21.39 -25.13 -9.95
C SER A 154 21.69 -23.78 -9.29
N ILE A 155 22.04 -22.76 -10.10
CA ILE A 155 22.38 -21.41 -9.65
C ILE A 155 21.34 -20.42 -10.16
N ASN A 156 20.88 -19.57 -9.27
CA ASN A 156 19.98 -18.47 -9.60
C ASN A 156 20.55 -17.16 -9.08
N VAL A 157 21.06 -16.33 -10.00
CA VAL A 157 21.53 -14.97 -9.71
C VAL A 157 20.39 -13.98 -9.93
N GLN A 158 20.15 -13.11 -8.96
CA GLN A 158 19.04 -12.16 -8.94
C GLN A 158 19.55 -10.71 -8.80
N ASN A 159 18.60 -9.77 -8.93
CA ASN A 159 18.81 -8.32 -8.91
C ASN A 159 19.69 -7.78 -10.05
N LEU A 160 19.66 -6.45 -10.22
CA LEU A 160 20.46 -5.76 -11.24
C LEU A 160 21.96 -5.74 -10.91
N SER A 161 22.28 -5.81 -9.62
CA SER A 161 23.62 -5.78 -9.03
C SER A 161 24.25 -7.15 -8.83
N SER A 162 23.54 -8.22 -9.21
CA SER A 162 23.97 -9.62 -9.02
C SER A 162 24.38 -9.89 -7.56
N ASP A 163 23.63 -9.34 -6.62
CA ASP A 163 23.97 -9.36 -5.19
C ASP A 163 23.17 -10.40 -4.40
N PHE A 164 22.14 -10.99 -4.99
CA PHE A 164 21.41 -12.11 -4.41
C PHE A 164 21.63 -13.36 -5.25
N VAL A 165 22.17 -14.41 -4.65
CA VAL A 165 22.39 -15.70 -5.32
C VAL A 165 21.79 -16.84 -4.52
N MET A 166 21.13 -17.75 -5.23
CA MET A 166 20.67 -19.01 -4.68
C MET A 166 21.40 -20.15 -5.38
N LEU A 167 22.06 -21.00 -4.61
CA LEU A 167 22.72 -22.21 -5.05
C LEU A 167 21.98 -23.42 -4.46
N VAL A 168 21.59 -24.35 -5.32
CA VAL A 168 21.00 -25.63 -4.90
C VAL A 168 22.04 -26.72 -5.03
N VAL A 169 22.32 -27.42 -3.94
CA VAL A 169 23.29 -28.52 -3.87
C VAL A 169 22.61 -29.82 -3.44
N SER A 170 23.13 -30.95 -3.91
CA SER A 170 22.56 -32.26 -3.61
C SER A 170 22.72 -32.67 -2.14
N GLU A 171 23.88 -32.35 -1.56
CA GLU A 171 24.24 -32.66 -0.18
C GLU A 171 24.35 -31.36 0.64
N GLU A 172 24.02 -31.42 1.93
CA GLU A 172 24.19 -30.27 2.82
C GLU A 172 25.68 -29.95 2.99
N PRO A 173 26.14 -28.75 2.60
CA PRO A 173 27.55 -28.40 2.72
C PRO A 173 27.88 -28.20 4.20
N SER A 174 29.13 -28.43 4.58
CA SER A 174 29.62 -27.98 5.88
C SER A 174 29.65 -26.44 5.93
N LYS A 175 29.72 -25.89 7.15
CA LYS A 175 29.83 -24.45 7.37
C LYS A 175 31.05 -23.85 6.66
N ASP A 176 32.19 -24.54 6.70
CA ASP A 176 33.43 -24.05 6.10
C ASP A 176 33.36 -24.09 4.56
N GLU A 177 32.71 -25.12 4.00
CA GLU A 177 32.41 -25.19 2.56
C GLU A 177 31.46 -24.07 2.14
N ALA A 178 30.40 -23.80 2.90
CA ALA A 178 29.47 -22.71 2.60
C ALA A 178 30.17 -21.33 2.56
N VAL A 179 31.11 -21.09 3.48
CA VAL A 179 31.94 -19.87 3.50
C VAL A 179 32.90 -19.83 2.30
N ALA A 180 33.50 -20.96 1.93
CA ALA A 180 34.39 -21.03 0.77
C ALA A 180 33.64 -20.74 -0.54
N ILE A 181 32.46 -21.37 -0.72
CA ILE A 181 31.57 -21.15 -1.86
C ILE A 181 31.15 -19.67 -1.94
N PHE A 182 30.81 -19.05 -0.81
CA PHE A 182 30.46 -17.63 -0.75
C PHE A 182 31.61 -16.72 -1.20
N ASN A 183 32.83 -16.97 -0.73
CA ASN A 183 34.00 -16.17 -1.10
C ASN A 183 34.35 -16.33 -2.58
N GLN A 184 34.23 -17.55 -3.12
CA GLN A 184 34.39 -17.80 -4.56
C GLN A 184 33.38 -17.00 -5.39
N TYR A 185 32.09 -17.04 -4.99
CA TYR A 185 31.07 -16.25 -5.66
C TYR A 185 31.39 -14.74 -5.64
N CYS A 186 31.82 -14.22 -4.48
CA CYS A 186 32.19 -12.81 -4.35
C CYS A 186 33.39 -12.44 -5.24
N ALA A 187 34.38 -13.34 -5.39
CA ALA A 187 35.53 -13.16 -6.27
C ALA A 187 35.12 -13.11 -7.75
N VAL A 188 34.35 -14.11 -8.22
CA VAL A 188 33.83 -14.15 -9.60
C VAL A 188 33.00 -12.91 -9.91
N ARG A 189 32.11 -12.52 -9.00
CA ARG A 189 31.31 -11.30 -9.14
C ARG A 189 32.19 -10.06 -9.24
N ALA A 190 33.22 -9.95 -8.41
CA ALA A 190 34.13 -8.81 -8.43
C ALA A 190 34.91 -8.71 -9.75
N ASP A 191 35.31 -9.85 -10.33
CA ASP A 191 35.99 -9.89 -11.62
C ASP A 191 35.06 -9.47 -12.78
N VAL A 192 33.89 -10.09 -12.90
CA VAL A 192 32.92 -9.78 -13.98
C VAL A 192 32.40 -8.35 -13.91
N MET A 193 32.28 -7.79 -12.69
CA MET A 193 31.78 -6.43 -12.48
C MET A 193 32.89 -5.37 -12.37
N GLU A 194 34.16 -5.76 -12.53
CA GLU A 194 35.33 -4.87 -12.42
C GLU A 194 35.34 -4.06 -11.10
N LEU A 195 34.94 -4.69 -9.98
CA LEU A 195 34.90 -4.06 -8.66
C LEU A 195 36.30 -3.98 -8.03
N ASP A 196 36.50 -3.07 -7.08
CA ASP A 196 37.75 -3.04 -6.32
C ASP A 196 37.88 -4.28 -5.43
N GLN A 197 38.67 -5.24 -5.89
CA GLN A 197 38.95 -6.49 -5.17
C GLN A 197 39.59 -6.27 -3.80
N ASN A 198 40.17 -5.09 -3.53
CA ASN A 198 40.73 -4.76 -2.22
C ASN A 198 39.68 -4.23 -1.23
N SER A 199 38.46 -3.94 -1.70
CA SER A 199 37.38 -3.38 -0.89
C SER A 199 36.39 -4.46 -0.51
N PHE A 200 36.45 -4.92 0.75
CA PHE A 200 35.47 -5.87 1.30
C PHE A 200 34.03 -5.34 1.19
N LYS A 201 33.86 -4.03 1.38
CA LYS A 201 32.56 -3.36 1.33
C LYS A 201 31.89 -3.41 -0.04
N GLU A 202 32.66 -3.47 -1.12
CA GLU A 202 32.11 -3.50 -2.49
C GLU A 202 31.90 -4.94 -2.98
N THR A 203 32.74 -5.85 -2.50
CA THR A 203 32.80 -7.24 -2.97
C THR A 203 31.88 -8.16 -2.19
N HIS A 204 31.89 -8.10 -0.84
CA HIS A 204 31.22 -9.06 0.04
C HIS A 204 29.99 -8.48 0.74
N THR A 205 30.07 -7.26 1.26
CA THR A 205 28.97 -6.65 2.05
C THR A 205 27.62 -6.55 1.34
N PRO A 206 27.50 -6.27 0.02
CA PRO A 206 26.18 -6.21 -0.60
C PRO A 206 25.60 -7.60 -0.88
N VAL A 207 26.39 -8.67 -0.76
CA VAL A 207 26.02 -10.00 -1.26
C VAL A 207 25.21 -10.77 -0.21
N THR A 208 24.11 -11.35 -0.66
CA THR A 208 23.34 -12.36 0.04
C THR A 208 23.38 -13.67 -0.76
N MET A 209 23.90 -14.72 -0.15
CA MET A 209 23.96 -16.05 -0.73
C MET A 209 23.13 -17.02 0.08
N ARG A 210 22.29 -17.78 -0.61
CA ARG A 210 21.54 -18.89 -0.04
C ARG A 210 21.98 -20.19 -0.69
N ILE A 211 22.50 -21.11 0.12
CA ILE A 211 22.87 -22.46 -0.29
C ILE A 211 21.82 -23.40 0.30
N ALA A 212 21.08 -24.10 -0.56
CA ALA A 212 19.99 -24.98 -0.15
C ALA A 212 20.25 -26.41 -0.61
N SER A 213 19.99 -27.37 0.26
CA SER A 213 19.96 -28.81 -0.04
C SER A 213 18.61 -29.41 0.34
N THR A 214 18.44 -30.71 0.10
CA THR A 214 17.23 -31.44 0.53
C THR A 214 17.14 -31.66 2.05
N GLN A 215 18.23 -31.44 2.79
CA GLN A 215 18.35 -31.72 4.22
C GLN A 215 18.46 -30.46 5.09
N GLY A 216 18.68 -29.30 4.47
CA GLY A 216 18.89 -28.03 5.15
C GLY A 216 19.74 -27.09 4.29
N GLY A 217 20.34 -26.08 4.89
CA GLY A 217 21.26 -25.21 4.16
C GLY A 217 21.81 -24.05 4.96
N PHE A 218 22.43 -23.11 4.26
CA PHE A 218 23.03 -21.93 4.85
C PHE A 218 22.64 -20.68 4.08
N GLU A 219 22.44 -19.60 4.81
CA GLU A 219 22.26 -18.25 4.28
C GLU A 219 23.35 -17.36 4.85
N ILE A 220 24.09 -16.67 3.99
CA ILE A 220 25.06 -15.64 4.36
C ILE A 220 24.51 -14.34 3.80
N ALA A 221 24.08 -13.44 4.67
CA ALA A 221 23.45 -12.18 4.28
C ALA A 221 24.27 -10.98 4.73
N GLU A 222 24.68 -10.16 3.76
CA GLU A 222 25.29 -8.84 3.96
C GLU A 222 26.37 -8.77 5.05
N PRO A 223 27.48 -9.54 4.94
CA PRO A 223 28.52 -9.55 5.97
C PRO A 223 29.19 -8.18 6.09
N GLU A 224 29.36 -7.70 7.33
CA GLU A 224 30.05 -6.43 7.61
C GLU A 224 31.59 -6.53 7.48
N ASN A 225 32.14 -7.73 7.71
CA ASN A 225 33.57 -8.05 7.69
C ASN A 225 33.78 -9.57 7.53
N GLU A 226 35.04 -10.01 7.35
CA GLU A 226 35.40 -11.42 7.19
C GLU A 226 34.93 -12.32 8.34
N GLU A 227 35.02 -11.83 9.58
CA GLU A 227 34.57 -12.58 10.77
C GLU A 227 33.05 -12.78 10.79
N ALA A 228 32.29 -11.84 10.20
CA ALA A 228 30.84 -11.91 10.14
C ALA A 228 30.36 -13.04 9.21
N ILE A 229 31.11 -13.37 8.15
CA ILE A 229 30.76 -14.39 7.15
C ILE A 229 30.52 -15.76 7.82
N SER A 230 31.44 -16.17 8.70
CA SER A 230 31.31 -17.42 9.47
C SER A 230 30.61 -17.21 10.82
N GLY A 231 30.23 -15.96 11.14
CA GLY A 231 29.70 -15.55 12.43
C GLY A 231 28.24 -15.15 12.34
N ARG A 232 27.99 -13.85 12.53
CA ARG A 232 26.64 -13.29 12.68
C ARG A 232 25.83 -13.24 11.38
N ALA A 233 26.50 -13.20 10.23
CA ALA A 233 25.84 -13.17 8.92
C ALA A 233 25.40 -14.57 8.47
N LEU A 234 25.97 -15.63 9.05
CA LEU A 234 25.62 -17.01 8.75
C LEU A 234 24.38 -17.44 9.53
N LYS A 235 23.38 -17.91 8.79
CA LYS A 235 22.15 -18.48 9.32
C LYS A 235 21.95 -19.87 8.76
N VAL A 236 21.67 -20.83 9.65
CA VAL A 236 21.31 -22.20 9.24
C VAL A 236 19.85 -22.21 8.80
N LEU A 237 19.59 -22.80 7.65
CA LEU A 237 18.26 -22.99 7.09
C LEU A 237 17.77 -24.41 7.38
N PRO A 238 16.50 -24.57 7.80
CA PRO A 238 15.89 -25.88 8.02
C PRO A 238 15.52 -26.60 6.72
#